data_AF-A0A498G1B8-F1
#
_entry.id   AF-A0A498G1B8-F1
#
_cell.length_a   1.000
_cell.length_b   1.000
_cell.length_c   1.000
_cell.angle_alpha   90.00
_cell.angle_beta   90.00
_cell.angle_gamma   90.00
#
_symmetry.space_group_name_H-M   'P 1'
#
loop_
_entity.id
_entity.type
_entity.pdbx_description
1 polymer ?
#
loop_
_entity_poly.entity_id
_entity_poly.type
_entity_poly.pdbx_seq_one_letter_code
_entity_poly.pdbx_strand_id
1 'polypeptide(L)' 'MSESPKAQALMHLAQAVTRAENADAQAHIEAALGEIEELPWPEQIECPNCGRKGLVGQIAVHECG' A
#
# COMPACT_ATOMS: atom_id res chain seq x y z
N MET A 1 -7.58 -17.95 -2.73
CA MET A 1 -7.38 -16.80 -1.82
C MET A 1 -6.71 -15.72 -2.65
N SER A 2 -7.35 -14.57 -2.85
CA SER A 2 -6.68 -13.43 -3.48
C SER A 2 -5.56 -12.94 -2.55
N GLU A 3 -4.36 -12.72 -3.10
CA GLU A 3 -3.25 -12.15 -2.34
C GLU A 3 -3.66 -10.81 -1.71
N SER A 4 -3.15 -10.52 -0.51
CA SER A 4 -3.47 -9.27 0.16
C SER A 4 -2.95 -8.07 -0.66
N PRO A 5 -3.59 -6.90 -0.58
CA PRO A 5 -3.08 -5.70 -1.22
C PRO A 5 -1.63 -5.38 -0.84
N LYS A 6 -1.20 -5.72 0.40
CA LYS A 6 0.19 -5.60 0.84
C LYS A 6 1.12 -6.51 0.04
N ALA A 7 0.76 -7.78 -0.14
CA ALA A 7 1.56 -8.74 -0.89
C ALA A 7 1.74 -8.31 -2.36
N GLN A 8 0.67 -7.82 -3.00
CA GLN A 8 0.76 -7.28 -4.36
C GLN A 8 1.65 -6.03 -4.44
N ALA A 9 1.52 -5.10 -3.50
CA ALA A 9 2.37 -3.91 -3.46
C ALA A 9 3.86 -4.26 -3.30
N LEU A 10 4.19 -5.18 -2.39
CA LEU A 10 5.57 -5.67 -2.18
C LEU A 10 6.13 -6.33 -3.45
N MET A 11 5.33 -7.17 -4.12
CA MET A 11 5.73 -7.79 -5.39
C MET A 11 6.04 -6.73 -6.46
N HIS A 12 5.18 -5.72 -6.63
CA HIS A 12 5.39 -4.67 -7.62
C HIS A 12 6.62 -3.81 -7.33
N LEU A 13 6.87 -3.48 -6.06
CA LEU A 13 8.06 -2.74 -5.65
C LEU A 13 9.34 -3.55 -5.89
N ALA A 14 9.35 -4.84 -5.54
CA ALA A 14 10.48 -5.72 -5.83
C ALA A 14 10.79 -5.81 -7.33
N GLN A 15 9.75 -5.90 -8.17
CA GLN A 15 9.92 -5.82 -9.63
C GLN A 15 10.50 -4.47 -10.07
N ALA A 16 10.05 -3.36 -9.47
CA ALA A 16 10.53 -2.02 -9.80
C ALA A 16 12.02 -1.84 -9.48
N VAL A 17 12.51 -2.37 -8.35
CA VAL A 17 13.96 -2.39 -8.03
C VAL A 17 14.76 -3.03 -9.17
N THR A 18 14.35 -4.21 -9.64
CA THR A 18 15.09 -4.95 -10.68
C THR A 18 15.04 -4.32 -12.07
N ARG A 19 14.10 -3.39 -12.31
CA ARG A 19 13.85 -2.79 -13.63
C ARG A 19 14.24 -1.32 -13.71
N ALA A 20 14.53 -0.67 -12.58
CA ALA A 20 14.95 0.71 -12.56
C ALA A 20 16.36 0.84 -13.15
N GLU A 21 16.51 1.67 -14.18
CA GLU A 21 17.81 1.97 -14.80
C GLU A 21 18.53 3.13 -14.09
N ASN A 22 17.78 3.95 -13.35
CA ASN A 22 18.32 5.05 -12.57
C ASN A 22 18.66 4.57 -11.16
N ALA A 23 19.93 4.74 -10.75
CA ALA A 23 20.44 4.26 -9.47
C ALA A 23 19.75 4.93 -8.26
N ASP A 24 19.42 6.22 -8.33
CA ASP A 24 18.73 6.92 -7.25
C ASP A 24 17.29 6.39 -7.12
N ALA A 25 16.61 6.16 -8.24
CA ALA A 25 15.28 5.54 -8.24
C ALA A 25 15.32 4.14 -7.63
N GLN A 26 16.32 3.31 -7.98
CA GLN A 26 16.49 2.00 -7.37
C GLN A 26 16.67 2.10 -5.84
N ALA A 27 17.56 2.98 -5.37
CA ALA A 27 17.81 3.18 -3.94
C ALA A 27 16.55 3.66 -3.19
N HIS A 28 15.76 4.55 -3.80
CA HIS A 28 14.49 5.00 -3.24
C HIS A 28 13.44 3.88 -3.15
N ILE A 29 13.36 3.00 -4.14
CA ILE A 29 12.43 1.86 -4.12
C ILE A 29 12.87 0.83 -3.07
N GLU A 30 14.17 0.57 -2.94
CA GLU A 30 14.72 -0.32 -1.90
C GLU A 30 14.42 0.22 -0.49
N ALA A 31 14.59 1.53 -0.26
CA ALA A 31 14.23 2.16 1.00
C ALA A 31 12.73 2.04 1.30
N ALA A 32 11.87 2.30 0.30
CA ALA A 32 10.42 2.17 0.44
C ALA A 32 9.99 0.73 0.78
N LEU A 33 10.65 -0.29 0.19
CA LEU A 33 10.41 -1.70 0.53
C LEU A 33 10.70 -1.98 2.00
N GLY A 34 11.86 -1.54 2.51
CA GLY A 34 12.24 -1.73 3.91
C GLY A 34 11.26 -1.05 4.87
N GLU A 35 10.82 0.16 4.57
CA GLU A 35 9.82 0.87 5.38
C GLU A 35 8.46 0.15 5.39
N ILE A 36 7.99 -0.35 4.24
CA ILE A 36 6.68 -1.00 4.12
C ILE A 36 6.65 -2.38 4.77
N GLU A 37 7.76 -3.13 4.74
CA GLU A 37 7.85 -4.43 5.41
C GLU A 37 7.61 -4.29 6.91
N GLU A 38 8.28 -3.32 7.53
CA GLU A 38 8.22 -3.03 8.97
C GLU A 38 6.90 -2.35 9.41
N LEU A 39 6.22 -1.67 8.49
CA LEU A 39 4.94 -1.03 8.82
C LEU A 39 3.83 -2.07 8.98
N PRO A 40 3.13 -2.11 10.14
CA PRO A 40 1.88 -2.85 10.23
C PRO A 40 0.93 -2.29 9.18
N TRP A 41 0.38 -3.16 8.33
CA TRP A 41 -0.56 -2.70 7.32
C TRP A 41 -1.72 -2.02 8.04
N PRO A 42 -2.01 -0.75 7.74
CA PRO A 42 -3.01 -0.04 8.50
C PRO A 42 -4.35 -0.74 8.33
N GLU A 43 -5.01 -0.99 9.46
CA GLU A 43 -6.31 -1.65 9.47
C GLU A 43 -7.28 -0.81 8.64
N GLN A 44 -7.82 -1.42 7.59
CA GLN A 44 -8.88 -0.82 6.82
C GLN A 44 -10.19 -1.08 7.55
N ILE A 45 -10.92 -0.01 7.83
CA ILE A 45 -12.28 -0.11 8.34
C ILE A 45 -13.27 -0.03 7.19
N GLU A 46 -14.46 -0.57 7.40
CA GLU A 46 -15.57 -0.49 6.45
C GLU A 46 -16.53 0.63 6.91
N CYS A 47 -16.94 1.50 6.00
CA CYS A 47 -17.98 2.48 6.27
C CYS A 47 -19.31 1.73 6.52
N PRO A 48 -19.96 1.94 7.68
CA PRO A 48 -21.20 1.24 7.99
C PRO A 48 -22.39 1.66 7.11
N ASN A 49 -22.29 2.78 6.38
CA ASN A 49 -23.38 3.31 5.57
C ASN A 49 -23.29 2.88 4.09
N CYS A 50 -22.11 2.96 3.46
CA CYS A 50 -21.94 2.64 2.04
C CYS A 50 -21.05 1.41 1.75
N GLY A 51 -20.47 0.77 2.78
CA GLY A 51 -19.60 -0.41 2.62
C GLY A 51 -18.19 -0.11 2.07
N ARG A 52 -17.82 1.17 1.90
CA ARG A 52 -16.48 1.56 1.43
C ARG A 52 -15.40 1.15 2.43
N LYS A 53 -14.33 0.48 1.97
CA LYS A 53 -13.17 0.14 2.79
C LYS A 53 -12.05 1.16 2.63
N GLY A 54 -11.40 1.54 3.73
CA GLY A 54 -10.29 2.48 3.71
C GLY A 54 -9.67 2.72 5.08
N LEU A 55 -8.64 3.56 5.11
CA LEU A 55 -8.03 4.00 6.37
C LEU A 55 -9.03 4.79 7.20
N VAL A 56 -8.88 4.77 8.53
CA VAL A 56 -9.73 5.54 9.46
C VAL A 56 -9.87 7.00 9.01
N GLY A 57 -8.76 7.66 8.65
CA GLY A 57 -8.79 9.05 8.19
C GLY A 57 -9.50 9.25 6.84
N GLN A 58 -9.41 8.27 5.92
CA GLN A 58 -10.13 8.32 4.64
C GLN A 58 -11.63 8.13 4.83
N ILE A 59 -12.01 7.18 5.69
CA ILE A 59 -13.41 6.90 6.02
C ILE A 59 -14.02 8.03 6.86
N ALA A 60 -13.25 8.72 7.69
CA ALA A 60 -13.74 9.85 8.47
C ALA A 60 -14.20 11.04 7.62
N VAL A 61 -13.64 11.24 6.42
CA VAL A 61 -13.91 12.42 5.57
C VAL A 61 -14.60 12.08 4.25
N HIS A 62 -14.89 10.82 3.98
CA HIS A 62 -15.58 10.46 2.74
C HIS A 62 -17.07 10.80 2.81
N GLU A 63 -17.62 11.17 1.66
CA GLU A 63 -19.06 11.31 1.49
C GLU A 63 -19.65 9.96 1.05
N CYS A 64 -20.68 9.50 1.78
CA CYS A 64 -21.45 8.34 1.36
C CYS A 64 -22.37 8.74 0.19
N GLY A 65 -22.38 7.89 -0.85
CA GLY A 65 -23.32 7.96 -1.97
C GLY A 65 -24.35 6.86 -1.88
#